data_AF-A0ABD5RD42-F1
#
_entry.id   AF-A0ABD5RD42-F1
#
_cell.length_a   1.000
_cell.length_b   1.000
_cell.length_c   1.000
_cell.angle_alpha   90.00
_cell.angle_beta   90.00
_cell.angle_gamma   90.00
#
_symmetry.space_group_name_H-M   'P 1'
#
loop_
_entity.id
_entity.type
_entity.pdbx_description
1 polymer ?
#
loop_
_entity_poly.entity_id
_entity_poly.type
_entity_poly.pdbx_seq_one_letter_code
_entity_poly.pdbx_strand_id
1 'polypeptide(L)'
;MEIVFRLAVAALVIVMPSVLFVGFYRGMLMLRDDRLIERVYDGHRRRTGGSLAPEEFVPDRAAPKRGTPNLPGQEGVPCPDCGTPNPRGVTYCQGCLEKLD
;
A
#
# COMPACT_ATOMS: atom_id res chain seq x y z
N MET A 1 11.58 6.75 53.59
CA MET A 1 11.04 5.75 52.64
C MET A 1 9.96 6.33 51.72
N GLU A 2 9.05 7.18 52.22
CA GLU A 2 7.97 7.78 51.43
C GLU A 2 8.42 8.57 50.19
N ILE A 3 9.47 9.39 50.33
CA ILE A 3 9.98 10.23 49.22
C ILE A 3 10.58 9.38 48.10
N VAL A 4 11.36 8.35 48.45
CA VAL A 4 11.96 7.42 47.48
C VAL A 4 10.85 6.68 46.73
N PHE A 5 9.81 6.24 47.42
CA PHE A 5 8.65 5.59 46.79
C PHE A 5 7.92 6.54 45.82
N ARG A 6 7.66 7.79 46.21
CA ARG A 6 7.01 8.78 45.33
C ARG A 6 7.86 9.11 44.11
N LEU A 7 9.17 9.24 44.26
CA LEU A 7 10.09 9.46 43.15
C LEU A 7 10.09 8.27 42.18
N ALA A 8 10.08 7.04 42.69
CA ALA A 8 10.00 5.84 41.86
C ALA A 8 8.68 5.78 41.07
N VAL A 9 7.55 6.06 41.71
CA VAL A 9 6.24 6.12 41.05
C VAL A 9 6.21 7.22 39.99
N ALA A 10 6.70 8.43 40.31
CA ALA A 10 6.76 9.53 39.36
C ALA A 10 7.62 9.19 38.14
N ALA A 11 8.82 8.62 38.36
CA ALA A 11 9.69 8.17 37.28
C ALA A 11 9.02 7.09 36.43
N LEU A 12 8.35 6.11 37.04
CA LEU A 12 7.62 5.07 36.32
C LEU A 12 6.48 5.66 35.48
N VAL A 13 5.66 6.54 36.04
CA VAL A 13 4.55 7.19 35.32
C VAL A 13 5.04 8.03 34.14
N ILE A 14 6.20 8.66 34.25
CA ILE A 14 6.81 9.46 33.17
C ILE A 14 7.42 8.56 32.07
N VAL A 15 8.15 7.51 32.47
CA VAL A 15 8.93 6.67 31.54
C VAL A 15 8.07 5.60 30.87
N MET A 16 7.11 5.02 31.61
CA MET A 16 6.21 3.96 31.13
C MET A 16 5.55 4.26 29.78
N PRO A 17 4.88 5.40 29.55
CA PRO A 17 4.19 5.64 28.27
C PRO A 17 5.16 5.64 27.08
N SER A 18 6.36 6.18 27.26
CA SER A 18 7.40 6.20 26.22
C SER A 18 7.90 4.79 25.92
N VAL A 19 8.17 3.99 26.96
CA VAL A 19 8.61 2.60 26.81
C VAL A 19 7.51 1.75 26.16
N LEU A 20 6.26 1.92 26.58
CA LEU A 20 5.11 1.23 26.01
C LEU A 20 4.94 1.57 24.52
N PHE A 21 5.06 2.85 24.17
CA PHE A 21 4.98 3.30 22.79
C PHE A 21 6.10 2.71 21.92
N VAL A 22 7.35 2.83 22.36
CA VAL A 22 8.51 2.30 21.62
C VAL A 22 8.44 0.77 21.52
N GLY A 23 8.06 0.10 22.61
CA GLY A 23 7.87 -1.35 22.63
C GLY A 23 6.78 -1.80 21.66
N PHE A 24 5.64 -1.12 21.66
CA PHE A 24 4.54 -1.38 20.73
C PHE A 24 4.96 -1.15 19.27
N TYR A 25 5.61 -0.03 18.98
CA TYR A 25 6.12 0.29 17.65
C TYR A 25 7.13 -0.75 17.14
N ARG A 26 8.10 -1.12 17.98
CA ARG A 26 9.06 -2.19 17.69
C ARG A 26 8.37 -3.54 17.51
N GLY A 27 7.34 -3.82 18.30
CA GLY A 27 6.52 -5.03 18.17
C GLY A 27 5.80 -5.10 16.82
N MET A 28 5.20 -3.99 16.38
CA MET A 28 4.59 -3.91 15.04
C MET A 28 5.63 -4.12 13.93
N LEU A 29 6.84 -3.57 14.10
CA LEU A 29 7.94 -3.80 13.15
C LEU A 29 8.43 -5.25 13.13
N MET A 30 8.43 -5.94 14.28
CA MET A 30 8.79 -7.36 14.36
C MET A 30 7.71 -8.26 13.74
N LEU A 31 6.44 -7.92 13.93
CA LEU A 31 5.30 -8.61 13.32
C LEU A 31 5.20 -8.37 11.81
N ARG A 32 5.86 -7.33 11.30
CA ARG A 32 5.98 -7.09 9.86
C ARG A 32 6.89 -8.17 9.28
N ASP A 33 6.30 -9.25 8.81
CA ASP A 33 7.02 -10.30 8.08
C ASP A 33 7.48 -9.76 6.72
N ASP A 34 8.69 -9.22 6.68
CA ASP A 34 9.31 -8.73 5.47
C ASP A 34 9.39 -9.84 4.38
N ARG A 35 9.32 -11.13 4.75
CA ARG A 35 9.22 -12.24 3.78
C ARG A 35 7.88 -12.26 3.06
N LEU A 36 6.79 -11.83 3.69
CA LEU A 36 5.50 -11.68 3.03
C LEU A 36 5.55 -10.51 2.05
N ILE A 37 6.16 -9.40 2.46
CA ILE A 37 6.35 -8.21 1.61
C ILE A 37 7.17 -8.59 0.37
N GLU A 38 8.29 -9.28 0.54
CA GLU A 38 9.15 -9.74 -0.56
C GLU A 38 8.35 -10.61 -1.55
N ARG A 39 7.58 -11.60 -1.05
CA ARG A 39 6.78 -12.49 -1.92
C ARG A 39 5.67 -11.76 -2.66
N VAL A 40 5.00 -10.80 -2.02
CA VAL A 40 3.96 -9.97 -2.67
C VAL A 40 4.61 -9.04 -3.70
N TYR A 41 5.74 -8.43 -3.36
CA TYR A 41 6.48 -7.53 -4.24
C TYR A 41 7.04 -8.28 -5.47
N ASP A 42 7.66 -9.45 -5.26
CA ASP A 42 8.12 -10.34 -6.33
C ASP A 42 6.97 -10.87 -7.17
N GLY A 43 5.86 -11.25 -6.54
CA GLY A 43 4.63 -11.63 -7.22
C GLY A 43 4.10 -10.51 -8.10
N HIS A 44 4.16 -9.26 -7.64
CA HIS A 44 3.75 -8.11 -8.42
C HIS A 44 4.73 -7.85 -9.58
N ARG A 45 6.05 -7.85 -9.33
CA ARG A 45 7.12 -7.66 -10.32
C ARG A 45 7.09 -8.72 -11.43
N ARG A 46 6.78 -9.98 -11.10
CA ARG A 46 6.56 -11.04 -12.09
C ARG A 46 5.28 -10.81 -12.90
N ARG A 47 4.16 -10.42 -12.25
CA ARG A 47 2.90 -10.15 -12.95
C ARG A 47 2.98 -8.93 -13.87
N THR A 48 3.74 -7.90 -13.51
CA THR A 48 3.95 -6.70 -14.33
C THR A 48 5.15 -6.80 -15.28
N GLY A 49 5.79 -7.97 -15.38
CA GLY A 49 6.78 -8.23 -16.45
C GLY A 49 8.11 -7.47 -16.30
N GLY A 50 8.45 -7.01 -15.10
CA GLY A 50 9.75 -6.41 -14.81
C GLY A 50 9.83 -4.89 -15.01
N SER A 51 10.53 -4.26 -14.05
CA SER A 51 10.95 -2.87 -14.01
C SER A 51 9.92 -1.84 -13.56
N LEU A 52 9.60 -1.87 -12.26
CA LEU A 52 9.50 -0.60 -11.53
C LEU A 52 10.93 -0.15 -11.24
N ALA A 53 11.57 0.50 -12.23
CA ALA A 53 12.55 1.52 -11.87
C ALA A 53 11.81 2.56 -11.01
N PRO A 54 12.47 3.27 -10.08
CA PRO A 54 11.84 4.40 -9.42
C PRO A 54 11.35 5.33 -10.54
N GLU A 55 10.03 5.41 -10.75
CA GLU A 55 9.49 6.34 -11.73
C GLU A 55 9.77 7.73 -11.19
N GLU A 56 10.88 8.30 -11.65
CA GLU A 56 11.03 9.74 -11.80
C GLU A 56 9.73 10.21 -12.46
N PHE A 57 9.05 11.11 -11.76
CA PHE A 57 7.71 11.57 -12.10
C PHE A 57 7.76 12.34 -13.43
N VAL A 58 7.68 11.62 -14.56
CA VAL A 58 7.55 12.20 -15.89
C VAL A 58 6.05 12.41 -16.14
N PRO A 59 5.56 13.65 -16.26
CA PRO A 59 4.16 13.90 -16.56
C PRO A 59 3.92 13.66 -18.06
N ASP A 60 3.81 12.40 -18.47
CA ASP A 60 3.55 12.06 -19.86
C ASP A 60 2.06 12.17 -20.20
N ARG A 61 1.72 13.34 -20.74
CA ARG A 61 0.63 13.47 -21.69
C ARG A 61 0.92 12.53 -22.87
N ALA A 62 0.02 11.58 -23.10
CA ALA A 62 -0.07 10.72 -24.28
C ALA A 62 0.97 9.57 -24.42
N ALA A 63 0.92 8.59 -23.51
CA ALA A 63 1.39 7.23 -23.83
C ALA A 63 0.18 6.32 -24.12
N PRO A 64 0.11 5.64 -25.29
CA PRO A 64 -0.94 4.66 -25.55
C PRO A 64 -0.68 3.45 -24.65
N LYS A 65 -1.54 3.23 -23.65
CA LYS A 65 -1.47 2.06 -22.78
C LYS A 65 -1.68 0.79 -23.61
N ARG A 66 -0.59 0.14 -24.03
CA ARG A 66 -0.61 -1.18 -24.66
C ARG A 66 -1.26 -2.15 -23.68
N GLY A 67 -2.34 -2.77 -24.16
CA GLY A 67 -3.21 -3.63 -23.38
C GLY A 67 -2.45 -4.76 -22.68
N THR A 68 -2.89 -5.04 -21.45
CA THR A 68 -2.62 -6.29 -20.77
C THR A 68 -3.03 -7.47 -21.66
N PRO A 69 -2.25 -8.56 -21.73
CA PRO A 69 -2.70 -9.76 -22.43
C PRO A 69 -4.00 -10.24 -21.78
N ASN A 70 -5.10 -10.16 -22.52
CA ASN A 70 -6.39 -10.69 -22.08
C ASN A 70 -6.23 -12.18 -21.76
N LEU A 71 -6.42 -12.56 -20.50
CA LEU A 71 -6.79 -13.94 -20.21
C LEU A 71 -8.11 -14.22 -20.95
N PRO A 72 -8.25 -15.36 -21.65
CA PRO A 72 -9.47 -15.67 -22.38
C PRO A 72 -10.64 -15.74 -21.40
N GLY A 73 -11.58 -14.79 -21.51
CA GLY A 73 -12.78 -14.68 -20.66
C GLY A 73 -12.96 -13.34 -19.91
N GLN A 74 -11.99 -12.42 -19.96
CA GLN A 74 -12.14 -11.09 -19.33
C GLN A 74 -12.26 -9.97 -20.36
N GLU A 75 -13.42 -9.86 -20.99
CA GLU A 75 -13.78 -8.68 -21.78
C GLU A 75 -14.12 -7.52 -20.83
N GLY A 76 -13.12 -6.71 -20.51
CA GLY A 76 -13.30 -5.46 -19.77
C GLY A 76 -14.11 -4.43 -20.55
N VAL A 77 -14.83 -3.56 -19.84
CA VAL A 77 -15.61 -2.45 -20.41
C VAL A 77 -14.73 -1.18 -20.40
N PRO A 78 -14.53 -0.51 -21.55
CA PRO A 78 -13.80 0.76 -21.59
C PRO A 78 -14.61 1.87 -20.92
N CYS A 79 -13.94 2.71 -20.13
CA CYS A 79 -14.57 3.91 -19.56
C CYS A 79 -14.95 4.90 -20.67
N PRO A 80 -16.17 5.46 -20.68
CA PRO A 80 -16.59 6.43 -21.69
C PRO A 80 -15.82 7.75 -21.60
N ASP A 81 -15.37 8.17 -20.41
CA ASP A 81 -14.71 9.46 -20.22
C ASP A 81 -13.21 9.42 -20.53
N CYS A 82 -12.50 8.36 -20.13
CA CYS A 82 -11.04 8.28 -20.24
C CYS A 82 -10.51 7.11 -21.06
N GLY A 83 -11.39 6.22 -21.55
CA GLY A 83 -11.01 5.06 -22.38
C GLY A 83 -10.27 3.94 -21.63
N THR A 84 -10.05 4.06 -20.32
CA THR A 84 -9.37 3.03 -19.52
C THR A 84 -10.21 1.76 -19.50
N PRO A 85 -9.66 0.56 -19.80
CA PRO A 85 -10.39 -0.70 -19.68
C PRO A 85 -10.64 -1.04 -18.20
N ASN A 86 -11.87 -1.40 -17.84
CA ASN A 86 -12.26 -1.77 -16.47
C ASN A 86 -12.82 -3.20 -16.43
N PRO A 87 -12.60 -3.97 -15.35
CA PRO A 87 -13.26 -5.26 -15.16
C PRO A 87 -14.79 -5.11 -15.12
N ARG A 88 -15.55 -6.12 -15.56
CA ARG A 88 -17.02 -6.10 -15.40
C ARG A 88 -17.37 -6.14 -13.90
N GLY A 89 -18.38 -5.37 -13.50
CA GLY A 89 -18.89 -5.35 -12.12
C GLY A 89 -18.23 -4.32 -11.19
N VAL A 90 -17.32 -3.47 -11.67
CA VAL A 90 -16.81 -2.33 -10.91
C VAL A 90 -17.67 -1.08 -11.18
N THR A 91 -17.97 -0.30 -10.15
CA THR A 91 -18.86 0.87 -10.23
C THR A 91 -18.14 2.14 -10.66
N TYR A 92 -16.81 2.20 -10.49
CA TYR A 92 -15.99 3.37 -10.77
C TYR A 92 -14.79 3.00 -11.64
N CYS A 93 -14.36 3.95 -12.46
CA CYS A 93 -13.20 3.78 -13.32
C CYS A 93 -11.89 3.78 -12.51
N GLN A 94 -11.03 2.80 -12.75
CA GLN A 94 -9.70 2.72 -12.13
C GLN A 94 -8.68 3.76 -12.68
N GLY A 95 -9.02 4.47 -13.75
CA GLY A 95 -8.17 5.52 -14.35
C GLY A 95 -8.51 6.93 -13.86
N CYS A 96 -9.79 7.33 -14.03
CA CYS A 96 -10.26 8.68 -13.73
C CYS A 96 -11.19 8.78 -12.51
N LEU A 97 -11.55 7.66 -11.88
CA LEU A 97 -12.51 7.58 -10.75
C LEU A 97 -13.94 8.02 -11.07
N GLU A 98 -14.26 8.29 -12.33
CA GLU A 98 -15.63 8.57 -12.77
C GLU A 98 -16.51 7.32 -12.67
N LYS A 99 -17.81 7.52 -12.46
CA LYS A 99 -18.78 6.42 -12.36
C LYS A 99 -18.94 5.74 -13.72
N LEU A 100 -18.89 4.41 -13.74
CA LEU A 100 -19.18 3.62 -14.93
C LEU A 100 -20.68 3.35 -14.95
N ASP A 101 -21.39 4.05 -15.82
CA ASP A 101 -22.83 3.87 -16.04
C ASP A 101 -23.14 2.66 -16.94
#